data_AF-A0A3N2BBU6-F1
#
_entry.id   AF-A0A3N2BBU6-F1
#
_cell.length_a   1.000
_cell.length_b   1.000
_cell.length_c   1.000
_cell.angle_alpha   90.00
_cell.angle_beta   90.00
_cell.angle_gamma   90.00
#
_symmetry.space_group_name_H-M   'P 1'
#
loop_
_entity.id
_entity.type
_entity.pdbx_description
1 polymer ?
#
loop_
_entity_poly.entity_id
_entity_poly.type
_entity_poly.pdbx_seq_one_letter_code
_entity_poly.pdbx_strand_id
1 'polypeptide(L)'
;MSIMLQKAVTPKMTTAYLERGLDRVSGYLVPASDAASVTTTEGLFELHGLSFRGSPFALDQPIDILHVPPSPSITTIPATGGTDQRSRQATGGTFIEHEPFTGTGFATTGDVMVPLMWLEQTRIPTGARLWRFSPGSDEPELIGTYHGPAFGWQNHLADDEFHAVPPSKLVGFVAKFDGEAYSADVTLDEDDKPQVVTLVSHTEPQIGGFRQTDAGIWARKVLAENAEVFTLRATSTWHDLPVRVVDQGPGPDGQASVHIVSLAHDAIAAEKAGFSRLDAGVYVKTVPQDDVGKIVYTQQVPRAWATEEQMEKAAEAARGRAFTGAGTGPTPQVQVKPTGDADGPMSQHAGRMQRIAQGLASVLPADWKQAQVLLRVAGRKGEFTVLYTGEDDQRKPLKGVPADVGKALTEIKAASADPKTGTWLTGLVTLERSGKMTLSTDRTSPPRWNKEPEAAEYAEELRRYPRDEEHIPDWLREKIAEAEDDSSPER
;
A
#
# COMPACT_ATOMS: atom_id res chain seq x y z
N MET A 1 6.12 -10.81 10.92
CA MET A 1 6.36 -9.73 11.90
C MET A 1 5.65 -8.48 11.45
N SER A 2 5.32 -7.59 12.39
CA SER A 2 4.63 -6.34 12.13
C SER A 2 5.68 -5.28 11.81
N ILE A 3 5.65 -4.73 10.60
CA ILE A 3 6.73 -3.92 10.01
C ILE A 3 6.43 -2.43 10.24
N MET A 4 7.43 -1.64 10.61
CA MET A 4 7.32 -0.18 10.62
C MET A 4 7.11 0.32 9.19
N LEU A 5 6.03 1.07 8.95
CA LEU A 5 5.74 1.63 7.64
C LEU A 5 6.12 3.11 7.60
N GLN A 6 6.43 3.62 6.42
CA GLN A 6 6.62 5.05 6.21
C GLN A 6 5.78 5.58 5.05
N LYS A 7 5.31 6.83 5.19
CA LYS A 7 4.73 7.59 4.07
C LYS A 7 5.09 9.06 4.14
N ALA A 8 5.23 9.68 2.98
CA ALA A 8 5.21 11.14 2.88
C ALA A 8 3.85 11.71 3.31
N VAL A 9 3.89 12.88 3.95
CA VAL A 9 2.74 13.63 4.45
C VAL A 9 2.74 15.01 3.79
N THR A 10 1.60 15.44 3.26
CA THR A 10 1.50 16.77 2.64
C THR A 10 1.65 17.87 3.69
N PRO A 11 2.13 19.08 3.33
CA PRO A 11 2.24 20.19 4.29
C PRO A 11 0.92 20.50 5.02
N LYS A 12 -0.21 20.43 4.30
CA LYS A 12 -1.54 20.58 4.88
C LYS A 12 -1.86 19.52 5.94
N MET A 13 -1.44 18.27 5.72
CA MET A 13 -1.64 17.18 6.66
C MET A 13 -0.68 17.29 7.86
N THR A 14 0.56 17.77 7.67
CA THR A 14 1.46 18.11 8.80
C THR A 14 0.79 19.13 9.72
N THR A 15 0.27 20.23 9.18
CA THR A 15 -0.50 21.21 9.96
C THR A 15 -1.73 20.58 10.63
N ALA A 16 -2.48 19.72 9.91
CA ALA A 16 -3.63 19.05 10.50
C ALA A 16 -3.26 18.12 11.67
N TYR A 17 -2.11 17.45 11.60
CA TYR A 17 -1.59 16.62 12.69
C TYR A 17 -1.11 17.49 13.86
N LEU A 18 -0.14 18.37 13.63
CA LEU A 18 0.59 19.05 14.69
C LEU A 18 -0.19 20.20 15.32
N GLU A 19 -1.03 20.93 14.59
CA GLU A 19 -1.75 22.10 15.13
C GLU A 19 -3.21 21.78 15.47
N ARG A 20 -3.78 20.74 14.86
CA ARG A 20 -5.20 20.39 15.03
C ARG A 20 -5.43 19.02 15.65
N GLY A 21 -4.39 18.21 15.83
CA GLY A 21 -4.48 16.92 16.49
C GLY A 21 -5.13 15.81 15.66
N LEU A 22 -5.21 15.93 14.33
CA LEU A 22 -5.86 14.94 13.47
C LEU A 22 -5.23 13.55 13.70
N ASP A 23 -6.07 12.53 13.85
CA ASP A 23 -5.68 11.22 14.39
C ASP A 23 -5.75 10.09 13.37
N ARG A 24 -5.82 10.39 12.06
CA ARG A 24 -6.11 9.41 11.00
C ARG A 24 -5.03 9.39 9.93
N VAL A 25 -4.76 8.19 9.43
CA VAL A 25 -3.78 7.95 8.36
C VAL A 25 -4.34 6.97 7.33
N SER A 26 -3.99 7.16 6.06
CA SER A 26 -4.39 6.31 4.92
C SER A 26 -3.46 6.54 3.73
N GLY A 27 -3.64 5.76 2.66
CA GLY A 27 -2.96 5.99 1.38
C GLY A 27 -1.72 5.14 1.20
N TYR A 28 -0.88 5.51 0.25
CA TYR A 28 0.31 4.72 -0.09
C TYR A 28 1.42 4.81 0.96
N LEU A 29 2.02 3.67 1.27
CA LEU A 29 3.15 3.53 2.18
C LEU A 29 4.08 2.40 1.74
N VAL A 30 5.30 2.46 2.25
CA VAL A 30 6.36 1.48 2.02
C VAL A 30 6.94 1.02 3.36
N PRO A 31 7.59 -0.16 3.45
CA PRO A 31 8.33 -0.55 4.63
C PRO A 31 9.47 0.44 4.92
N ALA A 32 9.54 0.99 6.14
CA ALA A 32 10.57 1.95 6.52
C ALA A 32 11.98 1.33 6.47
N SER A 33 12.11 0.05 6.83
CA SER A 33 13.37 -0.69 6.74
C SER A 33 13.90 -0.82 5.31
N ASP A 34 13.00 -1.02 4.34
CA ASP A 34 13.37 -1.20 2.94
C ASP A 34 13.74 0.14 2.29
N ALA A 35 13.17 1.23 2.79
CA ALA A 35 13.44 2.60 2.34
C ALA A 35 14.58 3.29 3.11
N ALA A 36 15.19 2.63 4.10
CA ALA A 36 16.10 3.27 5.06
C ALA A 36 17.35 3.90 4.42
N SER A 37 17.78 3.43 3.24
CA SER A 37 18.91 4.02 2.50
C SER A 37 18.55 5.28 1.70
N VAL A 38 17.26 5.61 1.60
CA VAL A 38 16.76 6.78 0.86
C VAL A 38 16.59 7.94 1.83
N THR A 39 17.62 8.77 1.95
CA THR A 39 17.67 9.87 2.92
C THR A 39 17.59 11.27 2.28
N THR A 40 17.76 11.37 0.97
CA THR A 40 17.66 12.66 0.26
C THR A 40 16.21 13.02 -0.03
N THR A 41 15.89 14.33 -0.04
CA THR A 41 14.54 14.80 -0.40
C THR A 41 14.16 14.39 -1.83
N GLU A 42 15.10 14.43 -2.78
CA GLU A 42 14.89 13.95 -4.15
C GLU A 42 14.53 12.45 -4.18
N GLY A 43 15.28 11.61 -3.48
CA GLY A 43 15.01 10.18 -3.41
C GLY A 43 13.65 9.87 -2.75
N LEU A 44 13.31 10.58 -1.67
CA LEU A 44 12.01 10.43 -1.01
C LEU A 44 10.86 10.92 -1.88
N PHE A 45 11.07 12.00 -2.65
CA PHE A 45 10.10 12.54 -3.59
C PHE A 45 9.75 11.54 -4.69
N GLU A 46 10.76 10.90 -5.28
CA GLU A 46 10.57 9.83 -6.25
C GLU A 46 9.94 8.58 -5.63
N LEU A 47 10.51 8.09 -4.52
CA LEU A 47 10.09 6.85 -3.86
C LEU A 47 8.62 6.90 -3.47
N HIS A 48 8.15 8.03 -2.94
CA HIS A 48 6.77 8.20 -2.54
C HIS A 48 5.86 8.67 -3.68
N GLY A 49 6.37 8.78 -4.91
CA GLY A 49 5.59 9.14 -6.09
C GLY A 49 4.97 10.52 -6.01
N LEU A 50 5.73 11.51 -5.51
CA LEU A 50 5.23 12.84 -5.15
C LEU A 50 5.10 13.81 -6.34
N SER A 51 5.40 13.37 -7.57
CA SER A 51 5.26 14.17 -8.80
C SER A 51 3.85 14.15 -9.43
N PHE A 52 2.84 13.68 -8.70
CA PHE A 52 1.48 13.59 -9.24
C PHE A 52 0.89 14.96 -9.58
N ARG A 53 -0.08 14.99 -10.51
CA ARG A 53 -0.73 16.24 -10.93
C ARG A 53 -1.35 16.98 -9.74
N GLY A 54 -0.97 18.25 -9.57
CA GLY A 54 -1.45 19.09 -8.46
C GLY A 54 -0.78 18.77 -7.12
N SER A 55 0.36 18.07 -7.14
CA SER A 55 1.15 17.79 -5.96
C SER A 55 1.54 19.07 -5.21
N PRO A 56 1.38 19.10 -3.88
CA PRO A 56 1.87 20.21 -3.05
C PRO A 56 3.36 20.09 -2.71
N PHE A 57 4.05 19.06 -3.21
CA PHE A 57 5.46 18.82 -2.94
C PHE A 57 6.36 19.46 -4.02
N ALA A 58 7.53 19.92 -3.61
CA ALA A 58 8.58 20.40 -4.51
C ALA A 58 9.95 19.90 -4.02
N LEU A 59 10.89 19.68 -4.95
CA LEU A 59 12.21 19.10 -4.65
C LEU A 59 13.09 19.99 -3.76
N ASP A 60 12.84 21.30 -3.79
CA ASP A 60 13.54 22.33 -3.02
C ASP A 60 12.87 22.64 -1.68
N GLN A 61 11.82 21.89 -1.31
CA GLN A 61 11.09 22.05 -0.05
C GLN A 61 11.29 20.82 0.86
N PRO A 62 11.13 20.98 2.19
CA PRO A 62 11.15 19.85 3.10
C PRO A 62 10.04 18.84 2.81
N ILE A 63 10.34 17.56 3.06
CA ILE A 63 9.38 16.45 2.99
C ILE A 63 9.22 15.86 4.38
N ASP A 64 7.97 15.85 4.86
CA ASP A 64 7.65 15.22 6.14
C ASP A 64 7.28 13.75 5.91
N ILE A 65 7.95 12.83 6.61
CA ILE A 65 7.74 11.38 6.56
C ILE A 65 7.15 10.91 7.88
N LEU A 66 5.96 10.31 7.81
CA LEU A 66 5.32 9.67 8.95
C LEU A 66 5.78 8.22 9.06
N HIS A 67 6.42 7.87 10.16
CA HIS A 67 6.62 6.49 10.60
C HIS A 67 5.39 5.99 11.34
N VAL A 68 4.79 4.93 10.81
CA VAL A 68 3.57 4.30 11.32
C VAL A 68 3.96 2.97 11.97
N PRO A 69 3.87 2.86 13.31
CA PRO A 69 4.20 1.65 14.03
C PRO A 69 3.30 0.49 13.63
N PRO A 70 3.79 -0.75 13.81
CA PRO A 70 2.95 -1.92 13.71
C PRO A 70 1.71 -1.83 14.60
N SER A 71 0.54 -2.19 14.08
CA SER A 71 -0.69 -2.26 14.87
C SER A 71 -1.65 -3.32 14.31
N PRO A 72 -2.33 -4.10 15.16
CA PRO A 72 -3.38 -5.02 14.72
C PRO A 72 -4.60 -4.33 14.06
N SER A 73 -4.70 -3.00 14.18
CA SER A 73 -5.73 -2.19 13.51
C SER A 73 -5.37 -1.79 12.07
N ILE A 74 -4.12 -2.02 11.65
CA ILE A 74 -3.65 -1.69 10.30
C ILE A 74 -4.14 -2.76 9.32
N THR A 75 -4.74 -2.31 8.22
CA THR A 75 -5.07 -3.15 7.07
C THR A 75 -4.43 -2.55 5.84
N THR A 76 -3.48 -3.28 5.26
CA THR A 76 -2.84 -2.91 4.00
C THR A 76 -3.18 -3.91 2.91
N ILE A 77 -3.18 -3.42 1.67
CA ILE A 77 -3.22 -4.26 0.47
C ILE A 77 -2.09 -3.85 -0.48
N PRO A 78 -1.57 -4.76 -1.32
CA PRO A 78 -0.63 -4.40 -2.37
C PRO A 78 -1.25 -3.37 -3.32
N ALA A 79 -0.51 -2.31 -3.64
CA ALA A 79 -0.95 -1.26 -4.56
C ALA A 79 -0.68 -1.67 -6.02
N THR A 80 -1.30 -2.77 -6.45
CA THR A 80 -1.18 -3.30 -7.82
C THR A 80 -2.36 -2.81 -8.67
N GLY A 81 -2.10 -2.35 -9.89
CA GLY A 81 -3.11 -1.74 -10.74
C GLY A 81 -2.53 -1.12 -12.01
N GLY A 82 -3.03 0.05 -12.40
CA GLY A 82 -2.50 0.82 -13.52
C GLY A 82 -3.01 2.26 -13.49
N THR A 83 -2.73 3.02 -14.55
CA THR A 83 -3.23 4.40 -14.72
C THR A 83 -4.53 4.47 -15.51
N ASP A 84 -4.93 3.35 -16.11
CA ASP A 84 -6.17 3.19 -16.85
C ASP A 84 -6.68 1.74 -16.75
N GLN A 85 -7.82 1.47 -17.38
CA GLN A 85 -8.43 0.14 -17.40
C GLN A 85 -7.51 -0.92 -18.02
N ARG A 86 -6.76 -0.56 -19.07
CA ARG A 86 -5.94 -1.48 -19.85
C ARG A 86 -4.71 -1.91 -19.05
N SER A 87 -3.99 -0.95 -18.48
CA SER A 87 -2.82 -1.16 -17.62
C SER A 87 -3.19 -1.88 -16.32
N ARG A 88 -4.35 -1.57 -15.71
CA ARG A 88 -4.88 -2.33 -14.57
C ARG A 88 -5.10 -3.80 -14.91
N GLN A 89 -5.71 -4.09 -16.06
CA GLN A 89 -5.91 -5.48 -16.51
C GLN A 89 -4.59 -6.20 -16.75
N ALA A 90 -3.57 -5.50 -17.27
CA ALA A 90 -2.26 -6.08 -17.54
C ALA A 90 -1.52 -6.53 -16.26
N THR A 91 -1.72 -5.85 -15.14
CA THR A 91 -1.10 -6.22 -13.85
C THR A 91 -1.96 -7.18 -13.02
N GLY A 92 -3.22 -7.40 -13.41
CA GLY A 92 -4.21 -8.13 -12.61
C GLY A 92 -4.58 -7.42 -11.31
N GLY A 93 -4.21 -6.14 -11.19
CA GLY A 93 -4.43 -5.33 -10.00
C GLY A 93 -5.83 -4.75 -9.91
N THR A 94 -6.13 -4.13 -8.77
CA THR A 94 -7.43 -3.50 -8.51
C THR A 94 -7.40 -1.98 -8.67
N PHE A 95 -6.21 -1.37 -8.62
CA PHE A 95 -6.05 0.07 -8.59
C PHE A 95 -6.11 0.71 -9.99
N ILE A 96 -6.82 1.84 -10.11
CA ILE A 96 -6.62 2.86 -11.14
C ILE A 96 -6.21 4.14 -10.41
N GLU A 97 -5.02 4.67 -10.70
CA GLU A 97 -4.51 5.89 -10.09
C GLU A 97 -3.69 6.70 -11.09
N HIS A 98 -3.65 8.02 -10.92
CA HIS A 98 -2.88 8.91 -11.78
C HIS A 98 -1.37 8.66 -11.65
N GLU A 99 -0.63 9.05 -12.70
CA GLU A 99 0.82 9.14 -12.65
C GLU A 99 1.30 9.92 -11.41
N PRO A 100 2.46 9.55 -10.82
CA PRO A 100 3.46 8.59 -11.30
C PRO A 100 3.20 7.14 -10.88
N PHE A 101 1.97 6.78 -10.49
CA PHE A 101 1.63 5.41 -10.12
C PHE A 101 1.89 4.43 -11.28
N THR A 102 2.72 3.42 -11.04
CA THR A 102 3.09 2.42 -12.07
C THR A 102 2.19 1.18 -12.04
N GLY A 103 1.44 0.97 -10.96
CA GLY A 103 0.59 -0.21 -10.81
C GLY A 103 1.32 -1.53 -10.58
N THR A 104 2.65 -1.52 -10.46
CA THR A 104 3.45 -2.74 -10.29
C THR A 104 3.36 -3.35 -8.88
N GLY A 105 2.84 -2.59 -7.90
CA GLY A 105 2.92 -2.93 -6.48
C GLY A 105 4.27 -2.61 -5.84
N PHE A 106 5.14 -1.86 -6.53
CA PHE A 106 6.45 -1.42 -6.03
C PHE A 106 6.66 0.06 -6.29
N ALA A 107 7.43 0.67 -5.38
CA ALA A 107 7.98 2.01 -5.50
C ALA A 107 9.49 1.91 -5.75
N THR A 108 10.03 2.81 -6.56
CA THR A 108 11.44 2.77 -6.98
C THR A 108 12.08 4.15 -6.97
N THR A 109 13.31 4.24 -6.46
CA THR A 109 14.20 5.42 -6.60
C THR A 109 15.63 4.94 -6.72
N GLY A 110 16.39 5.43 -7.71
CA GLY A 110 17.69 4.84 -8.06
C GLY A 110 17.63 3.30 -8.16
N ASP A 111 18.49 2.63 -7.40
CA ASP A 111 18.58 1.17 -7.25
C ASP A 111 17.64 0.58 -6.18
N VAL A 112 16.97 1.44 -5.40
CA VAL A 112 16.06 1.02 -4.34
C VAL A 112 14.70 0.65 -4.94
N MET A 113 14.21 -0.54 -4.59
CA MET A 113 12.87 -1.03 -4.96
C MET A 113 12.18 -1.63 -3.72
N VAL A 114 11.05 -1.04 -3.35
CA VAL A 114 10.33 -1.40 -2.13
C VAL A 114 8.87 -1.74 -2.44
N PRO A 115 8.23 -2.65 -1.69
CA PRO A 115 6.80 -2.92 -1.84
C PRO A 115 5.99 -1.65 -1.60
N LEU A 116 5.08 -1.36 -2.52
CA LEU A 116 4.10 -0.29 -2.39
C LEU A 116 2.79 -0.88 -1.90
N MET A 117 2.35 -0.43 -0.73
CA MET A 117 1.11 -0.85 -0.10
C MET A 117 0.16 0.34 -0.02
N TRP A 118 -1.14 0.06 0.00
CA TRP A 118 -2.17 1.04 0.33
C TRP A 118 -2.75 0.71 1.71
N LEU A 119 -2.81 1.72 2.58
CA LEU A 119 -3.41 1.63 3.91
C LEU A 119 -4.87 2.08 3.87
N GLU A 120 -5.77 1.19 4.27
CA GLU A 120 -7.15 1.59 4.56
C GLU A 120 -7.17 2.55 5.74
N GLN A 121 -7.96 3.63 5.62
CA GLN A 121 -7.95 4.68 6.62
C GLN A 121 -8.19 4.15 8.04
N THR A 122 -7.24 4.41 8.92
CA THR A 122 -7.30 3.96 10.31
C THR A 122 -6.77 5.06 11.22
N ARG A 123 -6.91 4.83 12.53
CA ARG A 123 -6.31 5.69 13.55
C ARG A 123 -4.80 5.51 13.53
N ILE A 124 -4.06 6.60 13.62
CA ILE A 124 -2.60 6.54 13.75
C ILE A 124 -2.26 5.72 15.01
N PRO A 125 -1.39 4.70 14.91
CA PRO A 125 -0.95 3.95 16.09
C PRO A 125 -0.15 4.83 17.06
N THR A 126 -0.35 4.62 18.36
CA THR A 126 0.46 5.24 19.41
C THR A 126 1.95 4.97 19.18
N GLY A 127 2.79 6.00 19.35
CA GLY A 127 4.22 5.94 19.08
C GLY A 127 4.63 6.32 17.65
N ALA A 128 3.68 6.70 16.79
CA ALA A 128 4.00 7.22 15.46
C ALA A 128 4.83 8.50 15.55
N ARG A 129 5.75 8.67 14.60
CA ARG A 129 6.71 9.79 14.57
C ARG A 129 6.70 10.47 13.22
N LEU A 130 6.67 11.78 13.22
CA LEU A 130 6.74 12.61 12.02
C LEU A 130 8.12 13.24 11.91
N TRP A 131 8.84 12.92 10.83
CA TRP A 131 10.21 13.35 10.58
C TRP A 131 10.28 14.30 9.40
N ARG A 132 10.98 15.42 9.53
CA ARG A 132 11.20 16.39 8.46
C ARG A 132 12.56 16.18 7.82
N PHE A 133 12.56 15.92 6.52
CA PHE A 133 13.75 15.87 5.67
C PHE A 133 13.87 17.19 4.92
N SER A 134 14.98 17.89 5.09
CA SER A 134 15.23 19.20 4.45
C SER A 134 16.31 19.08 3.38
N PRO A 135 16.19 19.79 2.23
CA PRO A 135 17.23 19.77 1.21
C PRO A 135 18.60 20.20 1.76
N GLY A 136 19.62 19.38 1.54
CA GLY A 136 20.99 19.65 1.98
C GLY A 136 21.27 19.41 3.47
N SER A 137 20.30 18.88 4.24
CA SER A 137 20.54 18.43 5.62
C SER A 137 20.95 16.96 5.67
N ASP A 138 21.93 16.63 6.51
CA ASP A 138 22.43 15.25 6.66
C ASP A 138 21.50 14.37 7.51
N GLU A 139 20.76 14.97 8.45
CA GLU A 139 19.86 14.27 9.36
C GLU A 139 18.44 14.87 9.34
N PRO A 140 17.39 14.04 9.44
CA PRO A 140 16.03 14.52 9.57
C PRO A 140 15.72 15.01 11.00
N GLU A 141 14.80 15.96 11.11
CA GLU A 141 14.32 16.50 12.38
C GLU A 141 13.04 15.78 12.84
N LEU A 142 12.95 15.35 14.10
CA LEU A 142 11.70 14.83 14.66
C LEU A 142 10.77 16.00 15.01
N ILE A 143 9.70 16.20 14.23
CA ILE A 143 8.80 17.36 14.38
C ILE A 143 7.49 17.04 15.12
N GLY A 144 7.13 15.76 15.27
CA GLY A 144 6.03 15.38 16.14
C GLY A 144 5.98 13.90 16.52
N THR A 145 5.35 13.64 17.66
CA THR A 145 5.10 12.28 18.18
C THR A 145 3.63 12.11 18.54
N TYR A 146 2.99 11.03 18.08
CA TYR A 146 1.60 10.72 18.41
C TYR A 146 1.50 9.81 19.64
N HIS A 147 0.78 10.25 20.66
CA HIS A 147 0.64 9.58 21.97
C HIS A 147 -0.72 8.92 22.17
N GLY A 148 -1.40 8.60 21.07
CA GLY A 148 -2.70 7.93 21.11
C GLY A 148 -3.88 8.90 21.26
N PRO A 149 -5.13 8.39 21.16
CA PRO A 149 -6.35 9.19 21.19
C PRO A 149 -6.56 10.05 22.44
N ALA A 150 -5.95 9.69 23.57
CA ALA A 150 -6.09 10.42 24.83
C ALA A 150 -5.22 11.69 24.90
N PHE A 151 -4.07 11.68 24.24
CA PHE A 151 -3.06 12.74 24.35
C PHE A 151 -2.83 13.47 23.02
N GLY A 152 -3.06 12.79 21.89
CA GLY A 152 -2.91 13.37 20.56
C GLY A 152 -1.46 13.51 20.13
N TRP A 153 -1.19 14.54 19.33
CA TRP A 153 0.13 14.88 18.83
C TRP A 153 0.86 15.80 19.79
N GLN A 154 2.09 15.43 20.16
CA GLN A 154 3.07 16.34 20.75
C GLN A 154 3.80 17.06 19.59
N ASN A 155 3.71 18.39 19.58
CA ASN A 155 4.28 19.24 18.54
C ASN A 155 5.67 19.76 18.96
N HIS A 156 6.73 19.12 18.44
CA HIS A 156 8.11 19.48 18.78
C HIS A 156 8.55 20.84 18.17
N LEU A 157 7.74 21.43 17.29
CA LEU A 157 7.98 22.76 16.73
C LEU A 157 7.32 23.89 17.54
N ALA A 158 6.50 23.55 18.55
CA ALA A 158 5.75 24.51 19.36
C ALA A 158 5.83 24.13 20.84
N ASP A 159 7.04 24.17 21.41
CA ASP A 159 7.30 23.93 22.84
C ASP A 159 6.66 22.64 23.41
N ASP A 160 6.58 21.59 22.58
CA ASP A 160 5.97 20.30 22.94
C ASP A 160 4.48 20.36 23.31
N GLU A 161 3.73 21.32 22.77
CA GLU A 161 2.28 21.40 22.95
C GLU A 161 1.55 20.14 22.45
N PHE A 162 0.51 19.73 23.18
CA PHE A 162 -0.32 18.57 22.85
C PHE A 162 -1.62 18.98 22.18
N HIS A 163 -1.88 18.41 21.00
CA HIS A 163 -3.11 18.66 20.24
C HIS A 163 -3.85 17.34 19.95
N ALA A 164 -5.12 17.27 20.34
CA ALA A 164 -5.99 16.12 20.09
C ALA A 164 -7.33 16.55 19.51
N VAL A 165 -7.93 15.66 18.69
CA VAL A 165 -9.32 15.79 18.23
C VAL A 165 -10.24 14.83 19.00
N PRO A 166 -11.56 15.12 19.06
CA PRO A 166 -12.55 14.14 19.48
C PRO A 166 -12.42 12.84 18.64
N PRO A 167 -12.09 11.70 19.27
CA PRO A 167 -11.80 10.49 18.51
C PRO A 167 -13.08 9.81 18.02
N SER A 168 -13.21 9.66 16.71
CA SER A 168 -14.32 8.89 16.12
C SER A 168 -14.19 7.40 16.44
N LYS A 169 -15.32 6.77 16.81
CA LYS A 169 -15.41 5.32 17.08
C LYS A 169 -15.40 4.47 15.80
N LEU A 170 -15.46 5.09 14.63
CA LEU A 170 -15.41 4.42 13.32
C LEU A 170 -13.99 4.18 12.79
N VAL A 171 -12.98 4.63 13.55
CA VAL A 171 -11.56 4.44 13.25
C VAL A 171 -10.76 4.11 14.51
N GLY A 172 -9.88 3.10 14.39
CA GLY A 172 -9.10 2.59 15.52
C GLY A 172 -9.91 1.66 16.44
N PHE A 173 -9.41 1.46 17.65
CA PHE A 173 -10.03 0.57 18.63
C PHE A 173 -11.22 1.25 19.31
N VAL A 174 -12.20 0.41 19.62
CA VAL A 174 -13.36 0.69 20.46
C VAL A 174 -13.33 -0.34 21.58
N ALA A 175 -13.62 0.12 22.79
CA ALA A 175 -13.74 -0.73 23.96
C ALA A 175 -15.14 -0.57 24.56
N LYS A 176 -15.83 -1.70 24.74
CA LYS A 176 -17.06 -1.72 25.54
C LYS A 176 -16.69 -1.99 27.00
N PHE A 177 -17.03 -1.05 27.86
CA PHE A 177 -16.75 -1.09 29.29
C PHE A 177 -17.99 -0.62 30.05
N ASP A 178 -18.45 -1.39 31.03
CA ASP A 178 -19.65 -1.10 31.82
C ASP A 178 -20.90 -0.80 30.96
N GLY A 179 -21.08 -1.58 29.89
CA GLY A 179 -22.21 -1.43 28.95
C GLY A 179 -22.05 -0.35 27.88
N GLU A 180 -21.13 0.60 28.06
CA GLU A 180 -20.91 1.74 27.17
C GLU A 180 -19.70 1.53 26.25
N ALA A 181 -19.75 2.12 25.04
CA ALA A 181 -18.67 2.02 24.05
C ALA A 181 -17.83 3.29 24.00
N TYR A 182 -16.51 3.16 24.14
CA TYR A 182 -15.54 4.26 24.11
C TYR A 182 -14.57 4.08 22.95
N SER A 183 -14.11 5.18 22.36
CA SER A 183 -12.88 5.13 21.56
C SER A 183 -11.73 4.70 22.47
N ALA A 184 -10.77 3.96 21.96
CA ALA A 184 -9.75 3.35 22.80
C ALA A 184 -8.36 3.32 22.16
N ASP A 185 -7.36 3.26 23.05
CA ASP A 185 -6.03 2.75 22.73
C ASP A 185 -5.77 1.45 23.50
N VAL A 186 -4.96 0.57 22.93
CA VAL A 186 -4.69 -0.76 23.50
C VAL A 186 -3.18 -0.94 23.65
N THR A 187 -2.73 -1.07 24.89
CA THR A 187 -1.36 -1.45 25.20
C THR A 187 -1.26 -2.97 25.25
N LEU A 188 -0.29 -3.51 24.52
CA LEU A 188 -0.03 -4.94 24.43
C LEU A 188 1.07 -5.34 25.41
N ASP A 189 1.02 -6.58 25.88
CA ASP A 189 2.14 -7.21 26.59
C ASP A 189 3.19 -7.76 25.61
N GLU A 190 4.20 -8.44 26.16
CA GLU A 190 5.30 -9.04 25.40
C GLU A 190 4.87 -10.16 24.45
N ASP A 191 3.67 -10.73 24.66
CA ASP A 191 3.07 -11.79 23.84
C ASP A 191 2.03 -11.24 22.83
N ASP A 192 2.07 -9.93 22.57
CA ASP A 192 1.13 -9.19 21.71
C ASP A 192 -0.35 -9.30 22.15
N LYS A 193 -0.63 -9.57 23.44
CA LYS A 193 -1.98 -9.64 24.00
C LYS A 193 -2.40 -8.32 24.62
N PRO A 194 -3.69 -7.93 24.53
CA PRO A 194 -4.20 -6.75 25.22
C PRO A 194 -3.98 -6.85 26.73
N GLN A 195 -3.25 -5.89 27.30
CA GLN A 195 -3.01 -5.81 28.75
C GLN A 195 -3.79 -4.66 29.37
N VAL A 196 -3.69 -3.47 28.77
CA VAL A 196 -4.33 -2.25 29.26
C VAL A 196 -5.09 -1.58 28.13
N VAL A 197 -6.31 -1.15 28.43
CA VAL A 197 -7.14 -0.35 27.52
C VAL A 197 -7.26 1.06 28.08
N THR A 198 -6.89 2.05 27.29
CA THR A 198 -7.16 3.46 27.59
C THR A 198 -8.48 3.84 26.94
N LEU A 199 -9.54 3.92 27.74
CA LEU A 199 -10.85 4.42 27.32
C LEU A 199 -10.77 5.93 27.11
N VAL A 200 -11.38 6.44 26.04
CA VAL A 200 -11.30 7.84 25.63
C VAL A 200 -12.69 8.42 25.33
N SER A 201 -12.94 9.61 25.86
CA SER A 201 -14.17 10.37 25.66
C SER A 201 -13.87 11.86 25.46
N HIS A 202 -14.64 12.51 24.59
CA HIS A 202 -14.54 13.95 24.38
C HIS A 202 -15.21 14.76 25.52
N THR A 203 -16.30 14.24 26.07
CA THR A 203 -17.01 14.81 27.22
C THR A 203 -16.79 13.97 28.46
N GLU A 204 -16.91 14.57 29.64
CA GLU A 204 -16.80 13.84 30.91
C GLU A 204 -17.82 12.69 30.97
N PRO A 205 -17.38 11.43 31.10
CA PRO A 205 -18.31 10.31 31.25
C PRO A 205 -19.01 10.33 32.61
N GLN A 206 -20.23 9.80 32.67
CA GLN A 206 -20.99 9.69 33.94
C GLN A 206 -20.34 8.71 34.93
N ILE A 207 -19.57 7.75 34.42
CA ILE A 207 -18.83 6.80 35.26
C ILE A 207 -17.53 7.42 35.76
N GLY A 208 -17.21 7.18 37.04
CA GLY A 208 -16.01 7.75 37.67
C GLY A 208 -14.68 7.22 37.11
N GLY A 209 -13.57 7.82 37.53
CA GLY A 209 -12.21 7.33 37.25
C GLY A 209 -11.60 7.84 35.94
N PHE A 210 -12.32 8.64 35.15
CA PHE A 210 -11.74 9.40 34.06
C PHE A 210 -10.99 10.62 34.60
N ARG A 211 -9.90 10.98 33.91
CA ARG A 211 -9.15 12.22 34.15
C ARG A 211 -9.00 12.94 32.81
N GLN A 212 -9.11 14.26 32.84
CA GLN A 212 -8.86 15.07 31.67
C GLN A 212 -7.35 15.20 31.45
N THR A 213 -6.89 14.99 30.22
CA THR A 213 -5.50 15.20 29.80
C THR A 213 -5.26 16.68 29.50
N ASP A 214 -3.99 17.07 29.34
CA ASP A 214 -3.63 18.44 28.95
C ASP A 214 -4.19 18.83 27.57
N ALA A 215 -4.43 17.84 26.71
CA ALA A 215 -5.12 18.00 25.42
C ALA A 215 -6.65 18.13 25.55
N GLY A 216 -7.20 18.20 26.76
CA GLY A 216 -8.62 18.38 27.03
C GLY A 216 -9.49 17.14 26.86
N ILE A 217 -8.89 15.96 26.64
CA ILE A 217 -9.60 14.70 26.40
C ILE A 217 -9.74 13.91 27.70
N TRP A 218 -10.90 13.29 27.93
CA TRP A 218 -11.12 12.45 29.10
C TRP A 218 -10.63 11.04 28.84
N ALA A 219 -9.75 10.54 29.71
CA ALA A 219 -9.18 9.20 29.59
C ALA A 219 -9.24 8.40 30.89
N ARG A 220 -9.43 7.09 30.78
CA ARG A 220 -9.36 6.13 31.89
C ARG A 220 -8.65 4.86 31.45
N LYS A 221 -7.66 4.40 32.21
CA LYS A 221 -7.02 3.10 31.99
C LYS A 221 -7.79 2.01 32.74
N VAL A 222 -8.05 0.88 32.08
CA VAL A 222 -8.65 -0.33 32.64
C VAL A 222 -7.86 -1.56 32.19
N LEU A 223 -7.90 -2.65 32.96
CA LEU A 223 -7.34 -3.93 32.51
C LEU A 223 -8.16 -4.43 31.31
N ALA A 224 -7.47 -4.98 30.31
CA ALA A 224 -8.12 -5.42 29.07
C ALA A 224 -9.15 -6.53 29.30
N GLU A 225 -8.96 -7.40 30.29
CA GLU A 225 -9.94 -8.45 30.66
C GLU A 225 -11.30 -7.89 31.10
N ASN A 226 -11.37 -6.63 31.52
CA ASN A 226 -12.59 -5.96 31.95
C ASN A 226 -13.29 -5.21 30.80
N ALA A 227 -12.75 -5.24 29.58
CA ALA A 227 -13.29 -4.53 28.43
C ALA A 227 -13.33 -5.42 27.18
N GLU A 228 -14.42 -5.34 26.42
CA GLU A 228 -14.49 -5.99 25.11
C GLU A 228 -13.87 -5.05 24.06
N VAL A 229 -12.74 -5.45 23.47
CA VAL A 229 -11.98 -4.63 22.51
C VAL A 229 -12.19 -5.11 21.07
N PHE A 230 -12.58 -4.18 20.20
CA PHE A 230 -12.79 -4.41 18.77
C PHE A 230 -12.48 -3.16 17.95
N THR A 231 -12.52 -3.23 16.63
CA THR A 231 -12.61 -2.07 15.73
C THR A 231 -13.98 -2.06 15.06
N LEU A 232 -14.47 -0.88 14.70
CA LEU A 232 -15.76 -0.74 14.00
C LEU A 232 -15.51 -0.30 12.56
N ARG A 233 -15.90 -1.14 11.60
CA ARG A 233 -15.83 -0.83 10.18
C ARG A 233 -17.22 -0.54 9.64
N ALA A 234 -17.49 0.72 9.31
CA ALA A 234 -18.75 1.15 8.71
C ALA A 234 -18.59 1.29 7.19
N THR A 235 -19.33 0.51 6.41
CA THR A 235 -19.29 0.58 4.94
C THR A 235 -20.65 0.96 4.37
N SER A 236 -20.63 1.66 3.23
CA SER A 236 -21.82 2.03 2.47
C SER A 236 -21.50 2.14 0.98
N THR A 237 -22.40 2.73 0.20
CA THR A 237 -22.22 3.09 -1.20
C THR A 237 -22.49 4.59 -1.41
N TRP A 238 -21.76 5.19 -2.35
CA TRP A 238 -21.98 6.55 -2.85
C TRP A 238 -21.98 6.52 -4.38
N HIS A 239 -23.14 6.76 -5.00
CA HIS A 239 -23.30 6.63 -6.46
C HIS A 239 -22.69 5.31 -6.98
N ASP A 240 -23.08 4.18 -6.36
CA ASP A 240 -22.60 2.82 -6.63
C ASP A 240 -21.12 2.54 -6.30
N LEU A 241 -20.34 3.55 -5.90
CA LEU A 241 -18.97 3.32 -5.44
C LEU A 241 -18.97 2.82 -3.99
N PRO A 242 -18.20 1.75 -3.67
CA PRO A 242 -18.05 1.31 -2.30
C PRO A 242 -17.30 2.36 -1.49
N VAL A 243 -17.82 2.69 -0.30
CA VAL A 243 -17.21 3.67 0.60
C VAL A 243 -17.11 3.15 2.01
N ARG A 244 -16.15 3.69 2.76
CA ARG A 244 -16.07 3.58 4.21
C ARG A 244 -16.54 4.88 4.85
N VAL A 245 -17.41 4.78 5.85
CA VAL A 245 -17.73 5.90 6.74
C VAL A 245 -16.69 5.91 7.87
N VAL A 246 -15.94 7.00 8.00
CA VAL A 246 -14.86 7.14 8.98
C VAL A 246 -15.17 8.19 10.04
N ASP A 247 -16.23 8.98 9.84
CA ASP A 247 -16.75 9.90 10.84
C ASP A 247 -18.22 10.20 10.63
N GLN A 248 -18.88 10.62 11.69
CA GLN A 248 -20.28 11.06 11.68
C GLN A 248 -20.46 12.20 12.68
N GLY A 249 -21.26 13.18 12.31
CA GLY A 249 -21.53 14.32 13.18
C GLY A 249 -22.58 15.25 12.60
N PRO A 250 -22.98 16.27 13.37
CA PRO A 250 -23.87 17.29 12.86
C PRO A 250 -23.20 18.02 11.69
N GLY A 251 -23.88 18.08 10.56
CA GLY A 251 -23.51 18.89 9.41
C GLY A 251 -23.75 20.39 9.69
N PRO A 252 -23.41 21.27 8.72
CA PRO A 252 -23.52 22.72 8.88
C PRO A 252 -24.90 23.20 9.32
N ASP A 253 -25.96 22.53 8.84
CA ASP A 253 -27.36 22.88 9.12
C ASP A 253 -27.98 22.03 10.25
N GLY A 254 -27.16 21.30 11.02
CA GLY A 254 -27.59 20.39 12.08
C GLY A 254 -28.09 19.02 11.59
N GLN A 255 -28.29 18.82 10.28
CA GLN A 255 -28.58 17.50 9.70
C GLN A 255 -27.41 16.54 9.90
N ALA A 256 -27.67 15.26 10.15
CA ALA A 256 -26.63 14.24 10.25
C ALA A 256 -25.78 14.17 8.97
N SER A 257 -24.47 14.27 9.13
CA SER A 257 -23.48 14.18 8.05
C SER A 257 -22.48 13.07 8.32
N VAL A 258 -21.93 12.52 7.24
CA VAL A 258 -20.94 11.45 7.27
C VAL A 258 -19.71 11.85 6.49
N HIS A 259 -18.53 11.54 7.03
CA HIS A 259 -17.28 11.64 6.30
C HIS A 259 -16.97 10.27 5.68
N ILE A 260 -16.90 10.22 4.36
CA ILE A 260 -16.72 9.01 3.56
C ILE A 260 -15.38 9.01 2.83
N VAL A 261 -14.83 7.81 2.70
CA VAL A 261 -13.60 7.51 1.97
C VAL A 261 -13.91 6.48 0.90
N SER A 262 -13.46 6.70 -0.33
CA SER A 262 -13.64 5.73 -1.41
C SER A 262 -12.85 4.45 -1.13
N LEU A 263 -13.51 3.30 -1.30
CA LEU A 263 -12.91 1.96 -1.32
C LEU A 263 -12.82 1.38 -2.73
N ALA A 264 -13.16 2.17 -3.76
CA ALA A 264 -13.20 1.70 -5.14
C ALA A 264 -11.80 1.42 -5.72
N HIS A 265 -10.76 2.02 -5.13
CA HIS A 265 -9.39 2.02 -5.66
C HIS A 265 -9.33 2.51 -7.12
N ASP A 266 -10.20 3.44 -7.48
CA ASP A 266 -10.32 3.99 -8.83
C ASP A 266 -10.41 5.50 -8.74
N ALA A 267 -9.30 6.17 -9.03
CA ALA A 267 -9.15 7.62 -8.99
C ALA A 267 -10.13 8.32 -9.94
N ILE A 268 -10.26 7.80 -11.17
CA ILE A 268 -11.11 8.38 -12.21
C ILE A 268 -12.58 8.30 -11.79
N ALA A 269 -13.00 7.14 -11.27
CA ALA A 269 -14.36 6.96 -10.79
C ALA A 269 -14.65 7.84 -9.56
N ALA A 270 -13.71 7.93 -8.61
CA ALA A 270 -13.86 8.76 -7.41
C ALA A 270 -13.97 10.26 -7.76
N GLU A 271 -13.13 10.76 -8.66
CA GLU A 271 -13.17 12.14 -9.13
C GLU A 271 -14.48 12.45 -9.87
N LYS A 272 -14.94 11.52 -10.73
CA LYS A 272 -16.24 11.65 -11.40
C LYS A 272 -17.42 11.67 -10.42
N ALA A 273 -17.32 10.94 -9.30
CA ALA A 273 -18.31 10.96 -8.22
C ALA A 273 -18.17 12.18 -7.27
N GLY A 274 -17.23 13.10 -7.57
CA GLY A 274 -17.04 14.35 -6.85
C GLY A 274 -16.33 14.20 -5.50
N PHE A 275 -15.55 13.15 -5.31
CA PHE A 275 -14.63 13.08 -4.17
C PHE A 275 -13.48 14.08 -4.35
N SER A 276 -12.99 14.62 -3.23
CA SER A 276 -11.74 15.38 -3.22
C SER A 276 -10.57 14.44 -2.95
N ARG A 277 -9.49 14.59 -3.72
CA ARG A 277 -8.22 13.91 -3.44
C ARG A 277 -7.58 14.54 -2.20
N LEU A 278 -7.46 13.76 -1.13
CA LEU A 278 -6.79 14.18 0.10
C LEU A 278 -5.29 13.89 0.03
N ASP A 279 -4.94 12.74 -0.54
CA ASP A 279 -3.59 12.22 -0.72
C ASP A 279 -3.57 11.29 -1.94
N ALA A 280 -2.40 10.84 -2.40
CA ALA A 280 -2.29 9.80 -3.42
C ALA A 280 -2.99 8.50 -2.96
N GLY A 281 -3.92 7.99 -3.78
CA GLY A 281 -4.75 6.84 -3.42
C GLY A 281 -5.87 7.14 -2.43
N VAL A 282 -6.09 8.38 -1.99
CA VAL A 282 -7.06 8.72 -0.93
C VAL A 282 -8.05 9.77 -1.41
N TYR A 283 -9.31 9.36 -1.55
CA TYR A 283 -10.41 10.17 -2.04
C TYR A 283 -11.51 10.26 -0.97
N VAL A 284 -11.80 11.46 -0.51
CA VAL A 284 -12.70 11.72 0.63
C VAL A 284 -13.81 12.71 0.29
N LYS A 285 -14.92 12.63 1.00
CA LYS A 285 -16.06 13.54 0.87
C LYS A 285 -16.83 13.61 2.18
N THR A 286 -17.41 14.75 2.49
CA THR A 286 -18.43 14.87 3.54
C THR A 286 -19.78 15.09 2.88
N VAL A 287 -20.78 14.29 3.24
CA VAL A 287 -22.13 14.31 2.65
C VAL A 287 -23.20 14.14 3.72
N PRO A 288 -24.45 14.56 3.48
CA PRO A 288 -25.58 14.17 4.33
C PRO A 288 -25.68 12.65 4.46
N GLN A 289 -26.03 12.16 5.65
CA GLN A 289 -26.14 10.72 5.91
C GLN A 289 -27.21 10.05 5.03
N ASP A 290 -28.29 10.76 4.71
CA ASP A 290 -29.39 10.23 3.92
C ASP A 290 -29.03 10.05 2.43
N ASP A 291 -27.92 10.64 1.98
CA ASP A 291 -27.48 10.55 0.59
C ASP A 291 -26.55 9.34 0.32
N VAL A 292 -26.07 8.66 1.36
CA VAL A 292 -25.33 7.40 1.20
C VAL A 292 -26.29 6.21 1.28
N GLY A 293 -25.88 5.07 0.71
CA GLY A 293 -26.61 3.81 0.88
C GLY A 293 -26.72 3.39 2.36
N LYS A 294 -27.41 2.27 2.60
CA LYS A 294 -27.52 1.71 3.96
C LYS A 294 -26.12 1.47 4.55
N ILE A 295 -25.84 2.14 5.68
CA ILE A 295 -24.59 1.95 6.41
C ILE A 295 -24.63 0.59 7.13
N VAL A 296 -23.63 -0.23 6.85
CA VAL A 296 -23.42 -1.53 7.49
C VAL A 296 -22.24 -1.41 8.44
N TYR A 297 -22.50 -1.62 9.73
CA TYR A 297 -21.50 -1.63 10.78
C TYR A 297 -21.02 -3.06 11.03
N THR A 298 -19.72 -3.28 10.94
CA THR A 298 -19.09 -4.57 11.23
C THR A 298 -18.11 -4.40 12.37
N GLN A 299 -18.32 -5.10 13.49
CA GLN A 299 -17.30 -5.23 14.52
C GLN A 299 -16.22 -6.21 14.04
N GLN A 300 -14.96 -5.84 14.21
CA GLN A 300 -13.82 -6.67 13.85
C GLN A 300 -12.92 -6.83 15.06
N VAL A 301 -12.57 -8.06 15.39
CA VAL A 301 -11.57 -8.35 16.43
C VAL A 301 -10.26 -8.71 15.73
N PRO A 302 -9.15 -8.05 16.07
CA PRO A 302 -7.85 -8.42 15.53
C PRO A 302 -7.52 -9.90 15.75
N ARG A 303 -7.05 -10.57 14.70
CA ARG A 303 -6.68 -11.99 14.75
C ARG A 303 -5.65 -12.32 15.84
N ALA A 304 -4.77 -11.38 16.18
CA ALA A 304 -3.73 -11.54 17.19
C ALA A 304 -4.29 -11.97 18.57
N TRP A 305 -5.52 -11.57 18.86
CA TRP A 305 -6.18 -11.87 20.15
C TRP A 305 -7.65 -12.29 20.00
N ALA A 306 -8.09 -12.63 18.78
CA ALA A 306 -9.42 -13.20 18.58
C ALA A 306 -9.52 -14.59 19.22
N THR A 307 -10.67 -14.90 19.80
CA THR A 307 -10.94 -16.25 20.33
C THR A 307 -11.15 -17.25 19.19
N GLU A 308 -11.00 -18.54 19.47
CA GLU A 308 -11.26 -19.60 18.49
C GLU A 308 -12.70 -19.51 17.94
N GLU A 309 -13.68 -19.30 18.81
CA GLU A 309 -15.09 -19.12 18.41
C GLU A 309 -15.28 -17.92 17.46
N GLN A 310 -14.62 -16.79 17.74
CA GLN A 310 -14.66 -15.60 16.88
C GLN A 310 -14.01 -15.87 15.52
N MET A 311 -12.91 -16.62 15.51
CA MET A 311 -12.21 -17.03 14.29
C MET A 311 -13.05 -18.00 13.44
N GLU A 312 -13.76 -18.94 14.07
CA GLU A 312 -14.68 -19.86 13.39
C GLU A 312 -15.88 -19.11 12.78
N LYS A 313 -16.53 -18.24 13.55
CA LYS A 313 -17.61 -17.37 13.04
C LYS A 313 -17.14 -16.51 11.87
N ALA A 314 -15.94 -15.94 11.95
CA ALA A 314 -15.36 -15.17 10.86
C ALA A 314 -15.11 -16.03 9.60
N ALA A 315 -14.62 -17.26 9.77
CA ALA A 315 -14.41 -18.20 8.67
C ALA A 315 -15.74 -18.64 8.01
N GLU A 316 -16.79 -18.86 8.80
CA GLU A 316 -18.13 -19.18 8.30
C GLU A 316 -18.73 -18.01 7.52
N ALA A 317 -18.66 -16.79 8.05
CA ALA A 317 -19.11 -15.58 7.36
C ALA A 317 -18.35 -15.36 6.03
N ALA A 318 -17.05 -15.65 5.99
CA ALA A 318 -16.25 -15.57 4.76
C ALA A 318 -16.68 -16.62 3.71
N ARG A 319 -17.08 -17.82 4.14
CA ARG A 319 -17.62 -18.87 3.25
C ARG A 319 -18.99 -18.49 2.70
N GLY A 320 -19.86 -17.87 3.51
CA GLY A 320 -21.19 -17.42 3.09
C GLY A 320 -21.16 -16.31 2.03
N ARG A 321 -20.21 -15.38 2.11
CA ARG A 321 -20.05 -14.28 1.13
C ARG A 321 -19.56 -14.75 -0.25
N ALA A 322 -18.84 -15.87 -0.32
CA ALA A 322 -18.37 -16.44 -1.58
C ALA A 322 -19.50 -17.04 -2.46
N PHE A 323 -20.70 -17.25 -1.90
CA PHE A 323 -21.81 -17.91 -2.59
C PHE A 323 -22.87 -16.95 -3.18
N THR A 324 -22.89 -15.67 -2.79
CA THR A 324 -23.87 -14.69 -3.31
C THR A 324 -23.22 -13.76 -4.32
N GLY A 325 -23.08 -14.23 -5.56
CA GLY A 325 -22.57 -13.42 -6.67
C GLY A 325 -23.58 -12.39 -7.17
N ALA A 326 -23.26 -11.10 -7.00
CA ALA A 326 -23.52 -9.98 -7.91
C ALA A 326 -23.02 -8.68 -7.25
N GLY A 327 -21.90 -8.11 -7.70
CA GLY A 327 -21.41 -6.79 -7.28
C GLY A 327 -19.93 -6.77 -6.90
N THR A 328 -19.17 -5.93 -7.60
CA THR A 328 -17.73 -5.67 -7.46
C THR A 328 -17.32 -5.22 -6.05
N GLY A 329 -16.53 -6.04 -5.37
CA GLY A 329 -15.83 -5.76 -4.09
C GLY A 329 -15.16 -7.03 -3.55
N PRO A 330 -13.98 -6.97 -2.89
CA PRO A 330 -13.11 -8.13 -2.74
C PRO A 330 -13.62 -9.09 -1.66
N THR A 331 -13.76 -10.36 -2.02
CA THR A 331 -13.88 -11.49 -1.08
C THR A 331 -12.52 -12.16 -0.96
N PRO A 332 -12.02 -12.48 0.25
CA PRO A 332 -10.79 -13.25 0.39
C PRO A 332 -11.13 -14.75 0.29
N GLN A 333 -10.55 -15.45 -0.68
CA GLN A 333 -10.36 -16.90 -0.58
C GLN A 333 -9.00 -17.32 -1.13
N VAL A 334 -8.23 -17.95 -0.24
CA VAL A 334 -7.20 -18.93 -0.58
C VAL A 334 -7.93 -20.14 -1.16
N GLN A 335 -7.68 -20.45 -2.42
CA GLN A 335 -7.88 -21.79 -2.99
C GLN A 335 -6.53 -22.36 -3.38
N VAL A 336 -6.18 -23.48 -2.74
CA VAL A 336 -5.13 -24.38 -3.23
C VAL A 336 -5.81 -25.47 -4.05
N LYS A 337 -5.80 -25.30 -5.37
CA LYS A 337 -5.66 -26.35 -6.39
C LYS A 337 -5.43 -25.67 -7.75
N PRO A 338 -4.65 -26.28 -8.67
CA PRO A 338 -4.37 -25.70 -9.97
C PRO A 338 -5.63 -25.83 -10.83
N THR A 339 -6.45 -24.80 -10.85
CA THR A 339 -7.51 -24.63 -11.84
C THR A 339 -7.51 -23.16 -12.22
N GLY A 340 -6.57 -22.79 -13.09
CA GLY A 340 -6.81 -21.65 -13.96
C GLY A 340 -8.00 -22.00 -14.85
N ASP A 341 -8.88 -21.03 -15.08
CA ASP A 341 -9.74 -21.06 -16.26
C ASP A 341 -8.89 -21.47 -17.46
N ALA A 342 -9.42 -22.38 -18.27
CA ALA A 342 -8.67 -23.10 -19.30
C ALA A 342 -7.96 -22.18 -20.31
N ASP A 343 -8.25 -20.87 -20.34
CA ASP A 343 -7.69 -19.91 -21.29
C ASP A 343 -7.04 -18.64 -20.67
N GLY A 344 -6.76 -18.60 -19.36
CA GLY A 344 -6.06 -17.45 -18.74
C GLY A 344 -4.54 -17.38 -19.03
N PRO A 345 -3.89 -16.20 -19.02
CA PRO A 345 -2.43 -16.09 -19.27
C PRO A 345 -1.57 -16.96 -18.33
N MET A 346 -2.03 -17.20 -17.09
CA MET A 346 -1.36 -18.09 -16.14
C MET A 346 -1.41 -19.57 -16.54
N SER A 347 -2.48 -20.05 -17.21
CA SER A 347 -2.56 -21.45 -17.67
C SER A 347 -1.60 -21.71 -18.84
N GLN A 348 -1.42 -20.71 -19.72
CA GLN A 348 -0.52 -20.78 -20.88
C GLN A 348 0.97 -20.90 -20.50
N HIS A 349 1.34 -20.48 -19.28
CA HIS A 349 2.71 -20.54 -18.79
C HIS A 349 2.93 -21.54 -17.65
N ALA A 350 1.94 -22.36 -17.29
CA ALA A 350 1.99 -23.25 -16.11
C ALA A 350 3.27 -24.11 -16.04
N GLY A 351 3.68 -24.76 -17.15
CA GLY A 351 4.90 -25.57 -17.19
C GLY A 351 6.21 -24.77 -17.10
N ARG A 352 6.21 -23.49 -17.52
CA ARG A 352 7.37 -22.58 -17.38
C ARG A 352 7.46 -22.05 -15.95
N MET A 353 6.31 -21.67 -15.40
CA MET A 353 6.16 -21.25 -14.00
C MET A 353 6.62 -22.36 -13.05
N GLN A 354 6.22 -23.62 -13.30
CA GLN A 354 6.70 -24.75 -12.50
C GLN A 354 8.22 -24.92 -12.54
N ARG A 355 8.85 -24.73 -13.71
CA ARG A 355 10.33 -24.75 -13.83
C ARG A 355 11.00 -23.61 -13.05
N ILE A 356 10.39 -22.42 -13.03
CA ILE A 356 10.88 -21.30 -12.22
C ILE A 356 10.82 -21.65 -10.74
N ALA A 357 9.68 -22.16 -10.26
CA ALA A 357 9.51 -22.54 -8.87
C ALA A 357 10.49 -23.64 -8.45
N GLN A 358 10.65 -24.70 -9.26
CA GLN A 358 11.61 -25.79 -9.00
C GLN A 358 13.05 -25.29 -9.04
N GLY A 359 13.40 -24.47 -10.03
CA GLY A 359 14.73 -23.90 -10.17
C GLY A 359 15.11 -23.06 -8.95
N LEU A 360 14.22 -22.16 -8.51
CA LEU A 360 14.44 -21.36 -7.31
C LEU A 360 14.50 -22.23 -6.04
N ALA A 361 13.56 -23.15 -5.86
CA ALA A 361 13.52 -24.02 -4.68
C ALA A 361 14.78 -24.90 -4.53
N SER A 362 15.48 -25.21 -5.63
CA SER A 362 16.71 -26.01 -5.59
C SER A 362 17.95 -25.27 -5.07
N VAL A 363 17.91 -23.94 -5.05
CA VAL A 363 19.05 -23.09 -4.68
C VAL A 363 18.77 -22.17 -3.48
N LEU A 364 17.50 -22.00 -3.11
CA LEU A 364 17.11 -21.22 -1.94
C LEU A 364 17.49 -21.96 -0.64
N PRO A 365 17.99 -21.24 0.38
CA PRO A 365 18.36 -21.85 1.66
C PRO A 365 17.12 -22.27 2.46
N ALA A 366 17.24 -23.26 3.36
CA ALA A 366 16.09 -23.90 4.02
C ALA A 366 15.15 -22.95 4.81
N ASP A 367 15.63 -21.78 5.20
CA ASP A 367 14.93 -20.75 5.97
C ASP A 367 14.21 -19.71 5.09
N TRP A 368 14.17 -19.88 3.76
CA TRP A 368 13.50 -18.92 2.89
C TRP A 368 11.99 -18.85 3.11
N LYS A 369 11.43 -17.64 3.12
CA LYS A 369 9.98 -17.36 3.15
C LYS A 369 9.45 -16.93 1.79
N GLN A 370 10.24 -16.14 1.06
CA GLN A 370 9.87 -15.56 -0.22
C GLN A 370 11.11 -15.38 -1.09
N ALA A 371 10.96 -15.56 -2.41
CA ALA A 371 11.96 -15.25 -3.41
C ALA A 371 11.37 -14.39 -4.51
N GLN A 372 12.18 -13.52 -5.09
CA GLN A 372 11.81 -12.63 -6.19
C GLN A 372 12.85 -12.71 -7.29
N VAL A 373 12.40 -12.78 -8.53
CA VAL A 373 13.24 -12.76 -9.72
C VAL A 373 12.81 -11.61 -10.60
N LEU A 374 13.68 -10.61 -10.75
CA LEU A 374 13.51 -9.52 -11.68
C LEU A 374 14.36 -9.80 -12.92
N LEU A 375 13.73 -9.79 -14.09
CA LEU A 375 14.37 -9.84 -15.39
C LEU A 375 14.16 -8.48 -16.08
N ARG A 376 15.25 -7.85 -16.51
CA ARG A 376 15.25 -6.71 -17.43
C ARG A 376 15.90 -7.15 -18.73
N VAL A 377 15.26 -6.92 -19.86
CA VAL A 377 15.68 -7.49 -21.13
C VAL A 377 15.31 -6.60 -22.31
N ALA A 378 16.32 -6.27 -23.11
CA ALA A 378 16.18 -5.61 -24.40
C ALA A 378 17.12 -6.32 -25.40
N GLY A 379 16.55 -6.82 -26.50
CA GLY A 379 17.30 -7.48 -27.56
C GLY A 379 17.91 -8.79 -27.10
N ARG A 380 19.23 -8.83 -27.03
CA ARG A 380 20.05 -9.93 -26.50
C ARG A 380 20.52 -9.67 -25.09
N LYS A 381 20.56 -8.41 -24.65
CA LYS A 381 20.99 -8.06 -23.31
C LYS A 381 19.87 -8.37 -22.31
N GLY A 382 20.19 -9.22 -21.34
CA GLY A 382 19.32 -9.58 -20.23
C GLY A 382 20.07 -9.43 -18.93
N GLU A 383 19.42 -8.83 -17.94
CA GLU A 383 19.92 -8.71 -16.57
C GLU A 383 18.91 -9.37 -15.64
N PHE A 384 19.41 -10.25 -14.76
CA PHE A 384 18.60 -10.88 -13.75
C PHE A 384 19.07 -10.46 -12.35
N THR A 385 18.10 -10.16 -11.50
CA THR A 385 18.32 -9.97 -10.06
C THR A 385 17.44 -10.95 -9.30
N VAL A 386 18.04 -11.72 -8.39
CA VAL A 386 17.30 -12.63 -7.52
C VAL A 386 17.54 -12.24 -6.08
N LEU A 387 16.45 -11.97 -5.38
CA LEU A 387 16.45 -11.68 -3.94
C LEU A 387 15.62 -12.74 -3.24
N TYR A 388 16.04 -13.14 -2.04
CA TYR A 388 15.24 -13.97 -1.16
C TYR A 388 15.20 -13.40 0.25
N THR A 389 14.12 -13.69 0.96
CA THR A 389 13.93 -13.32 2.35
C THR A 389 13.98 -14.58 3.21
N GLY A 390 14.88 -14.62 4.20
CA GLY A 390 15.02 -15.72 5.17
C GLY A 390 14.03 -15.64 6.33
N GLU A 391 14.19 -16.50 7.33
CA GLU A 391 13.39 -16.44 8.57
C GLU A 391 13.72 -15.20 9.40
N ASP A 392 14.94 -14.68 9.24
CA ASP A 392 15.43 -13.42 9.79
C ASP A 392 14.82 -12.17 9.14
N ASP A 393 13.89 -12.34 8.19
CA ASP A 393 13.21 -11.29 7.43
C ASP A 393 14.17 -10.35 6.67
N GLN A 394 15.46 -10.70 6.55
CA GLN A 394 16.43 -9.95 5.76
C GLN A 394 16.38 -10.38 4.29
N ARG A 395 16.40 -9.38 3.40
CA ARG A 395 16.56 -9.62 1.96
C ARG A 395 18.02 -9.84 1.62
N LYS A 396 18.32 -10.97 1.00
CA LYS A 396 19.67 -11.36 0.61
C LYS A 396 19.70 -11.66 -0.89
N PRO A 397 20.73 -11.19 -1.61
CA PRO A 397 20.90 -11.56 -3.00
C PRO A 397 21.23 -13.05 -3.10
N LEU A 398 20.59 -13.73 -4.03
CA LEU A 398 21.02 -15.06 -4.43
C LEU A 398 22.14 -14.92 -5.45
N LYS A 399 23.25 -15.64 -5.25
CA LYS A 399 24.39 -15.61 -6.18
C LYS A 399 24.02 -16.33 -7.48
N GLY A 400 23.76 -15.54 -8.52
CA GLY A 400 23.42 -16.05 -9.84
C GLY A 400 21.98 -16.55 -9.94
N VAL A 401 21.55 -16.76 -11.17
CA VAL A 401 20.19 -17.23 -11.48
C VAL A 401 20.30 -18.65 -12.02
N PRO A 402 19.53 -19.62 -11.48
CA PRO A 402 19.49 -20.96 -12.04
C PRO A 402 19.16 -20.90 -13.54
N ALA A 403 19.91 -21.63 -14.37
CA ALA A 403 19.76 -21.56 -15.83
C ALA A 403 18.32 -21.84 -16.29
N ASP A 404 17.64 -22.78 -15.62
CA ASP A 404 16.24 -23.12 -15.92
C ASP A 404 15.27 -21.98 -15.59
N VAL A 405 15.54 -21.17 -14.57
CA VAL A 405 14.75 -19.98 -14.21
C VAL A 405 14.89 -18.93 -15.31
N GLY A 406 16.13 -18.60 -15.70
CA GLY A 406 16.38 -17.63 -16.76
C GLY A 406 15.82 -18.06 -18.12
N LYS A 407 15.97 -19.35 -18.45
CA LYS A 407 15.40 -19.93 -19.67
C LYS A 407 13.88 -19.89 -19.66
N ALA A 408 13.24 -20.31 -18.58
CA ALA A 408 11.79 -20.30 -18.47
C ALA A 408 11.22 -18.87 -18.58
N LEU A 409 11.86 -17.87 -17.97
CA LEU A 409 11.46 -16.47 -18.10
C LEU A 409 11.62 -15.94 -19.53
N THR A 410 12.70 -16.29 -20.21
CA THR A 410 12.90 -15.93 -21.63
C THR A 410 11.86 -16.59 -22.53
N GLU A 411 11.50 -17.83 -22.26
CA GLU A 411 10.42 -18.52 -22.99
C GLU A 411 9.04 -17.90 -22.71
N ILE A 412 8.80 -17.42 -21.48
CA ILE A 412 7.58 -16.66 -21.17
C ILE A 412 7.56 -15.37 -21.97
N LYS A 413 8.67 -14.63 -22.07
CA LYS A 413 8.78 -13.41 -22.88
C LYS A 413 8.42 -13.67 -24.34
N ALA A 414 9.04 -14.70 -24.92
CA ALA A 414 8.79 -15.07 -26.31
C ALA A 414 7.33 -15.49 -26.53
N ALA A 415 6.75 -16.25 -25.60
CA ALA A 415 5.35 -16.65 -25.68
C ALA A 415 4.35 -15.52 -25.38
N SER A 416 4.79 -14.44 -24.71
CA SER A 416 4.00 -13.24 -24.44
C SER A 416 4.03 -12.24 -25.60
N ALA A 417 4.76 -12.54 -26.67
CA ALA A 417 4.91 -11.65 -27.81
C ALA A 417 3.59 -11.54 -28.60
N ASP A 418 3.19 -10.31 -28.84
CA ASP A 418 2.06 -9.96 -29.68
C ASP A 418 2.58 -9.25 -30.94
N PRO A 419 2.08 -9.58 -32.15
CA PRO A 419 2.59 -9.01 -33.41
C PRO A 419 2.49 -7.49 -33.53
N LYS A 420 1.60 -6.84 -32.75
CA LYS A 420 1.34 -5.39 -32.80
C LYS A 420 1.95 -4.63 -31.64
N THR A 421 2.00 -5.25 -30.46
CA THR A 421 2.43 -4.60 -29.21
C THR A 421 3.79 -5.09 -28.72
N GLY A 422 4.41 -6.03 -29.43
CA GLY A 422 5.67 -6.65 -29.06
C GLY A 422 5.54 -7.46 -27.78
N THR A 423 6.60 -7.48 -26.97
CA THR A 423 6.62 -8.16 -25.67
C THR A 423 7.13 -7.24 -24.56
N TRP A 424 7.09 -7.73 -23.33
CA TRP A 424 7.57 -7.02 -22.14
C TRP A 424 9.09 -6.94 -22.05
N LEU A 425 9.59 -5.86 -21.46
CA LEU A 425 11.01 -5.58 -21.24
C LEU A 425 11.44 -5.81 -19.79
N THR A 426 10.48 -5.80 -18.87
CA THR A 426 10.68 -6.13 -17.46
C THR A 426 9.71 -7.23 -17.04
N GLY A 427 10.19 -8.23 -16.32
CA GLY A 427 9.38 -9.30 -15.73
C GLY A 427 9.77 -9.53 -14.27
N LEU A 428 8.80 -9.57 -13.36
CA LEU A 428 9.00 -9.83 -11.93
C LEU A 428 8.21 -11.07 -11.53
N VAL A 429 8.92 -12.11 -11.08
CA VAL A 429 8.31 -13.27 -10.44
C VAL A 429 8.45 -13.15 -8.93
N THR A 430 7.37 -13.40 -8.20
CA THR A 430 7.42 -13.59 -6.74
C THR A 430 6.98 -15.00 -6.42
N LEU A 431 7.79 -15.72 -5.63
CA LEU A 431 7.52 -17.07 -5.13
C LEU A 431 7.48 -17.04 -3.60
N GLU A 432 6.40 -17.51 -3.01
CA GLU A 432 6.28 -17.72 -1.56
C GLU A 432 6.57 -19.18 -1.20
N ARG A 433 7.02 -19.45 0.03
CA ARG A 433 7.26 -20.82 0.54
C ARG A 433 6.01 -21.70 0.52
N SER A 434 4.82 -21.07 0.56
CA SER A 434 3.51 -21.72 0.40
C SER A 434 3.32 -22.36 -0.98
N GLY A 435 4.20 -22.06 -1.95
CA GLY A 435 4.07 -22.45 -3.34
C GLY A 435 3.24 -21.46 -4.19
N LYS A 436 2.72 -20.40 -3.57
CA LYS A 436 2.07 -19.32 -4.31
C LYS A 436 3.10 -18.55 -5.13
N MET A 437 2.78 -18.30 -6.40
CA MET A 437 3.67 -17.60 -7.30
C MET A 437 2.90 -16.62 -8.18
N THR A 438 3.48 -15.45 -8.43
CA THR A 438 2.94 -14.41 -9.32
C THR A 438 3.98 -14.01 -10.36
N LEU A 439 3.51 -13.53 -11.52
CA LEU A 439 4.32 -12.92 -12.56
C LEU A 439 3.71 -11.58 -12.94
N SER A 440 4.50 -10.51 -12.87
CA SER A 440 4.14 -9.18 -13.36
C SER A 440 5.09 -8.79 -14.48
N THR A 441 4.58 -8.15 -15.54
CA THR A 441 5.40 -7.77 -16.70
C THR A 441 5.13 -6.34 -17.14
N ASP A 442 6.16 -5.61 -17.54
CA ASP A 442 6.08 -4.26 -18.08
C ASP A 442 6.70 -4.21 -19.48
N ARG A 443 5.95 -3.66 -20.44
CA ARG A 443 6.36 -3.50 -21.84
C ARG A 443 6.55 -2.04 -22.27
N THR A 444 6.09 -1.10 -21.45
CA THR A 444 5.93 0.32 -21.81
C THR A 444 6.98 1.19 -21.16
N SER A 445 7.35 0.92 -19.90
CA SER A 445 8.31 1.76 -19.19
C SER A 445 9.75 1.40 -19.56
N PRO A 446 10.69 2.38 -19.56
CA PRO A 446 12.10 2.08 -19.74
C PRO A 446 12.61 1.21 -18.58
N PRO A 447 13.27 0.06 -18.84
CA PRO A 447 13.87 -0.73 -17.77
C PRO A 447 15.01 0.05 -17.09
N ARG A 448 15.08 -0.01 -15.76
CA ARG A 448 16.19 0.58 -15.00
C ARG A 448 17.38 -0.38 -14.92
N TRP A 449 18.37 -0.19 -15.78
CA TRP A 449 19.53 -1.08 -15.86
C TRP A 449 20.63 -0.74 -14.87
N ASN A 450 21.35 -1.75 -14.36
CA ASN A 450 22.61 -1.50 -13.65
C ASN A 450 23.69 -0.94 -14.58
N LYS A 451 23.67 -1.38 -15.85
CA LYS A 451 24.48 -0.80 -16.93
C LYS A 451 23.63 -0.77 -18.19
N GLU A 452 23.36 0.43 -18.69
CA GLU A 452 22.52 0.65 -19.87
C GLU A 452 22.95 -0.21 -21.07
N PRO A 453 22.02 -0.83 -21.82
CA PRO A 453 22.29 -1.45 -23.11
C PRO A 453 22.70 -0.42 -24.15
N GLU A 454 23.51 -0.87 -25.12
CA GLU A 454 23.76 -0.10 -26.32
C GLU A 454 22.44 0.11 -27.08
N ALA A 455 22.31 1.24 -27.78
CA ALA A 455 21.12 1.59 -28.57
C ALA A 455 20.72 0.45 -29.55
N ALA A 456 21.70 -0.24 -30.12
CA ALA A 456 21.50 -1.39 -31.01
C ALA A 456 20.72 -2.57 -30.37
N GLU A 457 20.76 -2.73 -29.04
CA GLU A 457 19.99 -3.78 -28.35
C GLU A 457 18.48 -3.45 -28.31
N TYR A 458 18.12 -2.17 -28.27
CA TYR A 458 16.72 -1.73 -28.38
C TYR A 458 16.18 -1.85 -29.81
N ALA A 459 17.01 -1.57 -30.82
CA ALA A 459 16.66 -1.85 -32.20
C ALA A 459 16.47 -3.37 -32.45
N GLU A 460 17.36 -4.20 -31.89
CA GLU A 460 17.26 -5.67 -31.96
C GLU A 460 16.00 -6.20 -31.23
N GLU A 461 15.58 -5.57 -30.13
CA GLU A 461 14.34 -5.88 -29.43
C GLU A 461 13.12 -5.72 -30.34
N LEU A 462 13.00 -4.59 -31.04
CA LEU A 462 11.91 -4.34 -31.97
C LEU A 462 11.99 -5.21 -33.22
N ARG A 463 13.20 -5.55 -33.68
CA ARG A 463 13.38 -6.52 -34.77
C ARG A 463 12.84 -7.91 -34.38
N ARG A 464 13.01 -8.32 -33.12
CA ARG A 464 12.55 -9.63 -32.60
C ARG A 464 11.07 -9.63 -32.23
N TYR A 465 10.61 -8.54 -31.65
CA TYR A 465 9.25 -8.37 -31.14
C TYR A 465 8.67 -7.06 -31.69
N PRO A 466 8.23 -7.07 -32.96
CA PRO A 466 7.74 -5.88 -33.64
C PRO A 466 6.61 -5.19 -32.88
N ARG A 467 6.56 -3.86 -33.02
CA ARG A 467 5.50 -3.02 -32.48
C ARG A 467 4.98 -2.12 -33.60
N ASP A 468 3.66 -1.98 -33.66
CA ASP A 468 3.01 -0.95 -34.47
C ASP A 468 3.46 0.42 -33.97
N GLU A 469 3.47 1.41 -34.87
CA GLU A 469 4.01 2.73 -34.58
C GLU A 469 3.37 3.33 -33.32
N GLU A 470 2.06 3.21 -33.12
CA GLU A 470 1.34 3.69 -31.93
C GLU A 470 1.72 3.00 -30.60
N HIS A 471 2.51 1.92 -30.65
CA HIS A 471 2.90 1.11 -29.48
C HIS A 471 4.39 1.17 -29.16
N ILE A 472 5.14 2.04 -29.84
CA ILE A 472 6.52 2.37 -29.51
C ILE A 472 6.52 3.61 -28.61
N PRO A 473 6.87 3.49 -27.31
CA PRO A 473 6.99 4.63 -26.41
C PRO A 473 8.08 5.60 -26.85
N ASP A 474 7.95 6.88 -26.49
CA ASP A 474 8.87 7.94 -26.93
C ASP A 474 10.34 7.65 -26.57
N TRP A 475 10.60 7.21 -25.34
CA TRP A 475 11.95 6.84 -24.90
C TRP A 475 12.57 5.72 -25.77
N LEU A 476 11.75 4.79 -26.27
CA LEU A 476 12.23 3.70 -27.11
C LEU A 476 12.52 4.20 -28.53
N ARG A 477 11.75 5.17 -29.04
CA ARG A 477 12.05 5.84 -30.32
C ARG A 477 13.37 6.57 -30.27
N GLU A 478 13.64 7.31 -29.20
CA GLU A 478 14.90 8.01 -29.00
C GLU A 478 16.07 7.02 -29.05
N LYS A 479 15.95 5.87 -28.39
CA LYS A 479 16.97 4.80 -28.44
C LYS A 479 17.15 4.17 -29.82
N ILE A 480 16.10 4.09 -30.64
CA ILE A 480 16.23 3.61 -32.03
C ILE A 480 16.95 4.64 -32.88
N ALA A 481 16.58 5.92 -32.77
CA ALA A 481 17.21 7.01 -33.50
C ALA A 481 18.71 7.09 -33.18
N GLU A 482 19.08 6.96 -31.90
CA GLU A 482 20.46 6.86 -31.44
C GLU A 482 21.21 5.68 -32.11
N ALA A 483 20.55 4.52 -32.26
CA ALA A 483 21.14 3.36 -32.93
C ALA A 483 21.34 3.57 -34.44
N GLU A 484 20.44 4.28 -35.10
CA GLU A 484 20.53 4.61 -36.52
C GLU A 484 21.65 5.62 -36.79
N ASP A 485 21.81 6.62 -35.93
CA ASP A 485 22.91 7.58 -35.97
C ASP A 485 24.27 6.92 -35.72
N ASP A 486 24.38 6.05 -34.70
CA ASP A 486 25.61 5.30 -34.40
C ASP A 486 26.00 4.31 -35.52
N SER A 487 25.03 3.87 -36.33
CA SER A 487 25.24 2.97 -37.46
C SER A 487 25.62 3.67 -38.77
N SER A 488 25.52 5.01 -38.81
CA SER A 488 25.92 5.83 -39.96
C SER A 488 27.43 6.07 -39.92
N PRO A 489 28.24 5.52 -40.86
CA PRO A 489 29.67 5.82 -40.87
C PRO A 489 29.86 7.32 -41.14
N GLU A 490 30.69 7.97 -40.30
CA GLU A 490 31.15 9.35 -40.49
C GLU A 490 31.45 9.60 -41.98
N ARG A 491 30.75 10.56 -42.59
CA ARG A 491 31.01 11.03 -43.95
C ARG A 491 32.14 12.03 -44.00
#